data_AF-A0A955GAI4-F1
#
_entry.id   AF-A0A955GAI4-F1
#
_cell.length_a   1.000
_cell.length_b   1.000
_cell.length_c   1.000
_cell.angle_alpha   90.00
_cell.angle_beta   90.00
_cell.angle_gamma   90.00
#
_symmetry.space_group_name_H-M   'P 1'
#
loop_
_entity.id
_entity.type
_entity.pdbx_description
1 polymer ?
#
loop_
_entity_poly.entity_id
_entity_poly.type
_entity_poly.pdbx_seq_one_letter_code
_entity_poly.pdbx_strand_id
1 'polypeptide(L)'
;MYSGTTLTPVSGRIMGAHQKFDRVARNQLSKILPNDKVFPSSRKILHFEGRKGPDAIKRKSPARDEPWHYYSPFDNNDSQLIELIQSHYSQLVKELKNDNKERVAFESAWLAHAIVDGLTPAHHYPYEEELSKIRGSGKETRTTVREKLLPKGETKRDTLKKSWKVYGPKGLMSTHGLFELGVAFIIAPLSMSNATITEQDINNAQVLGVVELFRRTAREIAVLDMFERFKDRGWTTKLMMDVRNKLAPSISKMITMSWYLALVDAKLIEPRDII
;
A
#
# COMPACT_ATOMS: atom_id res chain seq x y z
N MET A 1 2.31 23.05 5.22
CA MET A 1 2.91 23.26 3.89
C MET A 1 3.19 21.90 3.27
N TYR A 2 2.91 21.75 1.97
CA TYR A 2 2.78 20.48 1.24
C TYR A 2 4.12 19.90 0.77
N SER A 3 4.37 18.61 1.01
CA SER A 3 5.58 17.87 0.64
C SER A 3 5.33 16.37 0.70
N GLY A 4 4.83 15.86 -0.41
CA GLY A 4 4.99 14.50 -0.89
C GLY A 4 5.28 14.59 -2.36
N THR A 5 5.75 13.53 -2.96
CA THR A 5 5.74 13.36 -4.42
C THR A 5 4.30 13.19 -4.93
N THR A 6 3.39 14.02 -4.42
CA THR A 6 2.09 14.28 -4.99
C THR A 6 2.22 15.48 -5.93
N LEU A 7 2.50 15.24 -7.21
CA LEU A 7 2.59 16.27 -8.25
C LEU A 7 1.31 17.13 -8.38
N THR A 8 0.19 16.67 -7.84
CA THR A 8 -1.08 17.42 -7.73
C THR A 8 -1.91 16.95 -6.51
N PRO A 9 -2.98 17.68 -6.10
CA PRO A 9 -4.01 17.15 -5.20
C PRO A 9 -4.60 15.80 -5.64
N VAL A 10 -4.38 15.41 -6.91
CA VAL A 10 -4.81 14.16 -7.55
C VAL A 10 -3.87 13.00 -7.27
N SER A 11 -2.58 13.23 -7.00
CA SER A 11 -1.65 12.13 -6.65
C SER A 11 -1.72 11.68 -5.18
N GLY A 12 -2.30 12.49 -4.29
CA GLY A 12 -2.85 11.96 -3.00
C GLY A 12 -4.29 11.45 -3.16
N ARG A 13 -4.66 11.14 -4.40
CA ARG A 13 -5.90 10.53 -4.89
C ARG A 13 -5.53 9.59 -6.06
N ILE A 14 -4.57 8.68 -5.90
CA ILE A 14 -4.50 7.52 -6.80
C ILE A 14 -5.89 6.86 -6.72
N MET A 15 -6.70 7.08 -7.76
CA MET A 15 -8.15 7.29 -7.68
C MET A 15 -8.91 6.21 -6.89
N GLY A 16 -9.16 6.44 -5.61
CA GLY A 16 -10.03 5.56 -4.85
C GLY A 16 -9.46 4.16 -4.62
N ALA A 17 -8.18 3.88 -4.94
CA ALA A 17 -7.65 2.51 -4.98
C ALA A 17 -7.53 1.91 -3.57
N HIS A 18 -6.81 2.61 -2.68
CA HIS A 18 -6.77 2.30 -1.25
C HIS A 18 -8.20 2.28 -0.67
N GLN A 19 -9.00 3.32 -0.94
CA GLN A 19 -10.40 3.37 -0.48
C GLN A 19 -11.25 2.20 -1.01
N LYS A 20 -10.96 1.69 -2.21
CA LYS A 20 -11.64 0.54 -2.82
C LYS A 20 -11.27 -0.72 -2.07
N PHE A 21 -9.98 -0.93 -1.81
CA PHE A 21 -9.51 -2.06 -1.01
C PHE A 21 -10.09 -2.02 0.41
N ASP A 22 -10.10 -0.86 1.07
CA ASP A 22 -10.71 -0.70 2.41
C ASP A 22 -12.20 -1.07 2.41
N ARG A 23 -12.96 -0.62 1.41
CA ARG A 23 -14.40 -0.94 1.28
C ARG A 23 -14.62 -2.42 1.03
N VAL A 24 -13.83 -3.02 0.14
CA VAL A 24 -13.94 -4.46 -0.15
C VAL A 24 -13.57 -5.27 1.08
N ALA A 25 -12.43 -4.96 1.71
CA ALA A 25 -11.97 -5.65 2.91
C ALA A 25 -12.99 -5.53 4.05
N ARG A 26 -13.57 -4.34 4.26
CA ARG A 26 -14.57 -4.14 5.31
C ARG A 26 -15.87 -4.91 5.05
N ASN A 27 -16.25 -5.04 3.78
CA ASN A 27 -17.40 -5.85 3.35
C ASN A 27 -17.12 -7.36 3.42
N GLN A 28 -15.88 -7.81 3.26
CA GLN A 28 -15.53 -9.20 3.48
C GLN A 28 -15.46 -9.52 4.98
N LEU A 29 -14.90 -8.61 5.78
CA LEU A 29 -14.86 -8.72 7.23
C LEU A 29 -16.28 -8.86 7.80
N SER A 30 -17.25 -8.04 7.37
CA SER A 30 -18.63 -8.15 7.87
C SER A 30 -19.28 -9.51 7.67
N LYS A 31 -18.85 -10.27 6.65
CA LYS A 31 -19.41 -11.60 6.34
C LYS A 31 -18.87 -12.70 7.24
N ILE A 32 -17.68 -12.50 7.82
CA ILE A 32 -17.02 -13.50 8.66
C ILE A 32 -17.13 -13.19 10.15
N LEU A 33 -17.59 -11.98 10.51
CA LEU A 33 -17.80 -11.58 11.90
C LEU A 33 -19.17 -12.03 12.43
N PRO A 34 -19.26 -12.52 13.67
CA PRO A 34 -20.54 -12.83 14.32
C PRO A 34 -21.37 -11.58 14.61
N ASN A 35 -20.71 -10.44 14.87
CA ASN A 35 -21.36 -9.15 15.09
C ASN A 35 -20.59 -8.05 14.36
N ASP A 36 -21.16 -7.49 13.30
CA ASP A 36 -20.51 -6.46 12.48
C ASP A 36 -20.21 -5.15 13.23
N LYS A 37 -20.90 -4.88 14.35
CA LYS A 37 -20.76 -3.62 15.11
C LYS A 37 -19.47 -3.54 15.94
N VAL A 38 -18.75 -4.65 16.10
CA VAL A 38 -17.49 -4.68 16.89
C VAL A 38 -16.35 -3.93 16.19
N PHE A 39 -16.46 -3.70 14.87
CA PHE A 39 -15.43 -3.05 14.07
C PHE A 39 -15.96 -1.77 13.40
N PRO A 40 -15.14 -0.71 13.22
CA PRO A 40 -15.56 0.54 12.58
C PRO A 40 -16.12 0.33 11.18
N SER A 41 -17.11 1.14 10.79
CA SER A 41 -17.64 1.12 9.43
C SER A 41 -16.63 1.67 8.42
N SER A 42 -16.79 1.31 7.14
CA SER A 42 -15.94 1.80 6.06
C SER A 42 -15.88 3.33 6.01
N ARG A 43 -17.01 4.02 6.28
CA ARG A 43 -17.04 5.48 6.36
C ARG A 43 -16.07 6.05 7.40
N LYS A 44 -15.94 5.40 8.56
CA LYS A 44 -15.03 5.83 9.63
C LYS A 44 -13.57 5.55 9.26
N ILE A 45 -13.28 4.40 8.66
CA ILE A 45 -11.93 4.04 8.19
C ILE A 45 -11.47 5.04 7.11
N LEU A 46 -12.31 5.26 6.09
CA LEU A 46 -12.02 6.19 4.99
C LEU A 46 -11.86 7.65 5.43
N HIS A 47 -12.34 8.02 6.62
CA HIS A 47 -12.07 9.33 7.20
C HIS A 47 -10.57 9.58 7.39
N PHE A 48 -9.82 8.51 7.70
CA PHE A 48 -8.41 8.55 8.04
C PHE A 48 -7.49 8.09 6.90
N GLU A 49 -8.00 7.47 5.83
CA GLU A 49 -7.15 7.02 4.73
C GLU A 49 -6.57 8.19 3.88
N GLY A 50 -7.32 9.28 3.71
CA GLY A 50 -6.92 10.43 2.88
C GLY A 50 -6.22 11.57 3.63
N ARG A 51 -6.79 12.79 3.55
CA ARG A 51 -6.18 14.04 4.07
C ARG A 51 -5.93 14.10 5.58
N LYS A 52 -6.37 13.09 6.34
CA LYS A 52 -6.23 13.01 7.79
C LYS A 52 -5.37 11.82 8.26
N GLY A 53 -4.75 11.06 7.35
CA GLY A 53 -3.82 9.99 7.73
C GLY A 53 -2.61 9.88 6.81
N PRO A 54 -2.22 8.68 6.34
CA PRO A 54 -0.89 8.44 5.75
C PRO A 54 -0.52 9.41 4.63
N ASP A 55 -1.42 9.61 3.68
CA ASP A 55 -1.25 10.51 2.54
C ASP A 55 -1.11 12.00 2.93
N ALA A 56 -1.51 12.35 4.15
CA ALA A 56 -1.33 13.69 4.69
C ALA A 56 0.02 13.88 5.37
N ILE A 57 0.61 12.84 5.97
CA ILE A 57 1.98 12.88 6.51
C ILE A 57 2.98 12.89 5.36
N LYS A 58 2.69 12.11 4.31
CA LYS A 58 3.34 12.24 2.99
C LYS A 58 3.28 13.64 2.45
N ARG A 59 2.54 14.61 3.00
CA ARG A 59 2.48 16.02 2.57
C ARG A 59 3.16 16.98 3.55
N LYS A 60 3.75 16.56 4.66
CA LYS A 60 4.13 17.51 5.72
C LYS A 60 5.64 17.60 6.01
N SER A 61 6.42 16.57 5.71
CA SER A 61 7.84 16.53 6.11
C SER A 61 8.79 16.03 4.99
N PRO A 62 9.28 16.91 4.09
CA PRO A 62 10.27 16.50 3.09
C PRO A 62 11.53 15.94 3.75
N ALA A 63 11.95 14.74 3.33
CA ALA A 63 13.19 14.06 3.75
C ALA A 63 13.36 13.75 5.26
N ARG A 64 12.36 14.05 6.12
CA ARG A 64 12.42 13.81 7.57
C ARG A 64 11.52 12.67 8.04
N ASP A 65 10.24 12.68 7.64
CA ASP A 65 9.22 11.75 8.16
C ASP A 65 8.32 11.19 7.05
N GLU A 66 8.80 11.12 5.81
CA GLU A 66 8.04 10.48 4.74
C GLU A 66 7.99 8.99 5.03
N PRO A 67 6.80 8.38 5.24
CA PRO A 67 6.72 6.95 5.43
C PRO A 67 7.38 6.26 4.24
N TRP A 68 8.25 5.29 4.50
CA TRP A 68 8.92 4.55 3.46
C TRP A 68 7.89 3.60 2.82
N HIS A 69 7.52 3.85 1.56
CA HIS A 69 6.48 3.08 0.86
C HIS A 69 7.03 1.91 0.03
N TYR A 70 8.35 1.84 -0.12
CA TYR A 70 9.02 0.76 -0.84
C TYR A 70 9.28 -0.41 0.09
N TYR A 71 9.18 -1.62 -0.46
CA TYR A 71 9.46 -2.85 0.26
C TYR A 71 10.08 -3.86 -0.69
N SER A 72 11.22 -4.43 -0.32
CA SER A 72 11.89 -5.50 -1.06
C SER A 72 11.50 -6.88 -0.50
N PRO A 73 10.62 -7.65 -1.15
CA PRO A 73 10.06 -8.87 -0.55
C PRO A 73 11.07 -10.02 -0.36
N PHE A 74 12.23 -9.92 -1.02
CA PHE A 74 13.33 -10.89 -0.94
C PHE A 74 14.51 -10.41 -0.09
N ASP A 75 14.50 -9.16 0.39
CA ASP A 75 15.49 -8.67 1.34
C ASP A 75 14.95 -8.83 2.76
N ASN A 76 15.53 -9.77 3.51
CA ASN A 76 15.13 -10.02 4.90
C ASN A 76 15.54 -8.88 5.84
N ASN A 77 16.41 -7.96 5.42
CA ASN A 77 16.84 -6.80 6.19
C ASN A 77 15.96 -5.56 5.94
N ASP A 78 15.08 -5.59 4.94
CA ASP A 78 14.12 -4.51 4.71
C ASP A 78 12.95 -4.64 5.71
N SER A 79 13.16 -4.09 6.90
CA SER A 79 12.23 -4.21 8.02
C SER A 79 11.29 -3.02 8.21
N GLN A 80 11.56 -1.87 7.59
CA GLN A 80 10.86 -0.61 7.92
C GLN A 80 9.35 -0.70 7.72
N LEU A 81 8.90 -1.22 6.57
CA LEU A 81 7.47 -1.39 6.32
C LEU A 81 6.86 -2.47 7.23
N ILE A 82 7.60 -3.54 7.51
CA ILE A 82 7.16 -4.62 8.41
C ILE A 82 6.95 -4.09 9.83
N GLU A 83 7.88 -3.27 10.33
CA GLU A 83 7.78 -2.60 11.62
C GLU A 83 6.58 -1.65 11.66
N LEU A 84 6.32 -0.92 10.57
CA LEU A 84 5.14 -0.06 10.46
C LEU A 84 3.83 -0.86 10.53
N ILE A 85 3.74 -1.96 9.76
CA ILE A 85 2.59 -2.89 9.79
C ILE A 85 2.39 -3.46 11.20
N GLN A 86 3.45 -3.98 11.81
CA GLN A 86 3.39 -4.55 13.15
C GLN A 86 3.00 -3.50 14.20
N SER A 87 3.51 -2.27 14.09
CA SER A 87 3.20 -1.18 15.02
C SER A 87 1.72 -0.81 14.95
N HIS A 88 1.18 -0.54 13.76
CA HIS A 88 -0.23 -0.22 13.59
C HIS A 88 -1.15 -1.39 13.95
N TYR A 89 -0.73 -2.64 13.69
CA TYR A 89 -1.45 -3.82 14.14
C TYR A 89 -1.54 -3.90 15.67
N SER A 90 -0.41 -3.79 16.37
CA SER A 90 -0.36 -3.82 17.83
C SER A 90 -1.20 -2.70 18.46
N GLN A 91 -1.15 -1.50 17.88
CA GLN A 91 -1.96 -0.37 18.34
C GLN A 91 -3.45 -0.57 18.04
N LEU A 92 -3.81 -1.15 16.89
CA LEU A 92 -5.19 -1.51 16.60
C LEU A 92 -5.74 -2.47 17.66
N VAL A 93 -5.00 -3.53 18.01
CA VAL A 93 -5.37 -4.49 19.06
C VAL A 93 -5.57 -3.79 20.41
N LYS A 94 -4.64 -2.91 20.78
CA LYS A 94 -4.72 -2.14 22.03
C LYS A 94 -5.96 -1.25 22.07
N GLU A 95 -6.23 -0.49 21.02
CA GLU A 95 -7.34 0.45 20.96
C GLU A 95 -8.70 -0.25 20.83
N LEU A 96 -8.73 -1.45 20.24
CA LEU A 96 -9.90 -2.33 20.26
C LEU A 96 -10.26 -2.75 21.70
N LYS A 97 -9.26 -3.14 22.52
CA LYS A 97 -9.47 -3.48 23.95
C LYS A 97 -9.96 -2.29 24.77
N ASN A 98 -9.52 -1.08 24.42
CA ASN A 98 -9.89 0.16 25.09
C ASN A 98 -11.22 0.77 24.57
N ASP A 99 -11.89 0.11 23.63
CA ASP A 99 -13.11 0.59 22.96
C ASP A 99 -12.97 1.98 22.30
N ASN A 100 -11.76 2.39 21.92
CA ASN A 100 -11.49 3.70 21.37
C ASN A 100 -11.84 3.76 19.88
N LYS A 101 -13.12 3.98 19.56
CA LYS A 101 -13.64 3.88 18.19
C LYS A 101 -12.94 4.80 17.18
N GLU A 102 -12.46 5.97 17.61
CA GLU A 102 -11.73 6.88 16.73
C GLU A 102 -10.34 6.33 16.40
N ARG A 103 -9.58 5.92 17.41
CA ARG A 103 -8.24 5.36 17.20
C ARG A 103 -8.30 4.01 16.50
N VAL A 104 -9.28 3.16 16.77
CA VAL A 104 -9.49 1.92 16.01
C VAL A 104 -9.68 2.21 14.51
N ALA A 105 -10.48 3.20 14.15
CA ALA A 105 -10.66 3.59 12.74
C ALA A 105 -9.37 4.16 12.13
N PHE A 106 -8.61 4.95 12.90
CA PHE A 106 -7.31 5.47 12.49
C PHE A 106 -6.29 4.36 12.24
N GLU A 107 -6.05 3.48 13.21
CA GLU A 107 -5.07 2.40 13.11
C GLU A 107 -5.46 1.40 12.01
N SER A 108 -6.77 1.15 11.81
CA SER A 108 -7.26 0.33 10.71
C SER A 108 -6.89 0.91 9.33
N ALA A 109 -7.05 2.22 9.16
CA ALA A 109 -6.74 2.91 7.90
C ALA A 109 -5.23 2.95 7.63
N TRP A 110 -4.42 3.19 8.65
CA TRP A 110 -2.96 3.19 8.53
C TRP A 110 -2.40 1.80 8.22
N LEU A 111 -2.90 0.78 8.91
CA LEU A 111 -2.52 -0.61 8.64
C LEU A 111 -2.88 -1.02 7.20
N ALA A 112 -4.10 -0.73 6.76
CA ALA A 112 -4.53 -1.03 5.40
C ALA A 112 -3.70 -0.29 4.36
N HIS A 113 -3.39 0.98 4.59
CA HIS A 113 -2.54 1.76 3.70
C HIS A 113 -1.13 1.16 3.55
N ALA A 114 -0.49 0.80 4.66
CA ALA A 114 0.82 0.16 4.65
C ALA A 114 0.80 -1.18 3.91
N ILE A 115 -0.26 -1.98 4.08
CA ILE A 115 -0.46 -3.24 3.35
C ILE A 115 -0.61 -2.99 1.85
N VAL A 116 -1.46 -2.05 1.44
CA VAL A 116 -1.66 -1.74 0.01
C VAL A 116 -0.35 -1.26 -0.63
N ASP A 117 0.36 -0.34 0.03
CA ASP A 117 1.67 0.12 -0.45
C ASP A 117 2.65 -1.06 -0.56
N GLY A 118 2.75 -1.86 0.49
CA GLY A 118 3.67 -3.00 0.57
C GLY A 118 3.40 -4.14 -0.40
N LEU A 119 2.17 -4.25 -0.89
CA LEU A 119 1.78 -5.26 -1.88
C LEU A 119 1.68 -4.68 -3.30
N THR A 120 1.90 -3.38 -3.50
CA THR A 120 1.86 -2.75 -4.82
C THR A 120 3.16 -3.05 -5.57
N PRO A 121 3.13 -3.74 -6.74
CA PRO A 121 4.36 -4.17 -7.42
C PRO A 121 5.34 -3.04 -7.78
N ALA A 122 4.84 -1.83 -8.08
CA ALA A 122 5.70 -0.68 -8.35
C ALA A 122 6.53 -0.23 -7.13
N HIS A 123 6.12 -0.60 -5.92
CA HIS A 123 6.81 -0.33 -4.66
C HIS A 123 7.84 -1.41 -4.30
N HIS A 124 7.87 -2.53 -5.05
CA HIS A 124 8.96 -3.52 -4.94
C HIS A 124 10.17 -3.16 -5.80
N TYR A 125 10.01 -2.17 -6.68
CA TYR A 125 11.08 -1.68 -7.55
C TYR A 125 12.04 -0.77 -6.78
N PRO A 126 13.37 -0.84 -7.00
CA PRO A 126 14.37 0.00 -6.35
C PRO A 126 14.35 1.45 -6.88
N TYR A 127 13.24 2.15 -6.70
CA TYR A 127 12.99 3.47 -7.26
C TYR A 127 14.02 4.51 -6.81
N GLU A 128 14.37 4.54 -5.52
CA GLU A 128 15.32 5.52 -5.01
C GLU A 128 16.74 5.29 -5.53
N GLU A 129 17.15 4.02 -5.68
CA GLU A 129 18.44 3.67 -6.29
C GLU A 129 18.50 4.16 -7.74
N GLU A 130 17.46 3.89 -8.52
CA GLU A 130 17.38 4.31 -9.92
C GLU A 130 17.29 5.84 -10.07
N LEU A 131 16.53 6.51 -9.19
CA LEU A 131 16.44 7.96 -9.18
C LEU A 131 17.80 8.59 -8.81
N SER A 132 18.52 7.98 -7.88
CA SER A 132 19.88 8.40 -7.52
C SER A 132 20.88 8.17 -8.65
N LYS A 133 20.79 7.06 -9.40
CA LYS A 133 21.57 6.85 -10.63
C LYS A 133 21.29 7.93 -11.69
N ILE A 134 20.03 8.32 -11.87
CA ILE A 134 19.65 9.38 -12.82
C ILE A 134 20.20 10.75 -12.38
N ARG A 135 20.15 11.04 -11.08
CA ARG A 135 20.53 12.34 -10.52
C ARG A 135 22.05 12.49 -10.33
N GLY A 136 22.74 11.41 -10.00
CA GLY A 136 24.12 11.42 -9.51
C GLY A 136 24.25 11.82 -8.04
N SER A 137 23.14 11.85 -7.29
CA SER A 137 23.11 12.21 -5.87
C SER A 137 22.01 11.45 -5.12
N GLY A 138 22.18 11.27 -3.80
CA GLY A 138 21.23 10.56 -2.96
C GLY A 138 19.98 11.37 -2.61
N LYS A 139 19.14 10.79 -1.75
CA LYS A 139 17.91 11.40 -1.22
C LYS A 139 18.23 12.60 -0.32
N GLU A 140 19.30 12.49 0.45
CA GLU A 140 19.78 13.47 1.44
C GLU A 140 20.05 14.85 0.83
N THR A 141 20.35 14.93 -0.48
CA THR A 141 20.59 16.20 -1.17
C THR A 141 19.31 16.93 -1.59
N ARG A 142 18.12 16.38 -1.31
CA ARG A 142 16.82 16.88 -1.79
C ARG A 142 16.08 17.63 -0.67
N THR A 143 16.67 18.71 -0.18
CA THR A 143 16.18 19.43 1.02
C THR A 143 15.03 20.39 0.72
N THR A 144 14.84 20.79 -0.54
CA THR A 144 13.72 21.63 -0.98
C THR A 144 12.73 20.90 -1.89
N VAL A 145 11.49 21.40 -1.97
CA VAL A 145 10.45 20.90 -2.89
C VAL A 145 10.93 20.91 -4.34
N ARG A 146 11.65 21.97 -4.73
CA ARG A 146 12.20 22.10 -6.08
C ARG A 146 13.23 21.01 -6.38
N GLU A 147 14.15 20.75 -5.47
CA GLU A 147 15.19 19.72 -5.65
C GLU A 147 14.61 18.31 -5.63
N LYS A 148 13.55 18.08 -4.83
CA LYS A 148 12.80 16.83 -4.86
C LYS A 148 12.18 16.58 -6.23
N LEU A 149 11.52 17.59 -6.79
CA LEU A 149 10.77 17.44 -8.04
C LEU A 149 11.67 17.47 -9.28
N LEU A 150 12.66 18.35 -9.35
CA LEU A 150 13.45 18.56 -10.56
C LEU A 150 14.87 18.02 -10.38
N PRO A 151 15.31 17.04 -11.20
CA PRO A 151 16.71 16.65 -11.27
C PRO A 151 17.58 17.84 -11.66
N LYS A 152 18.64 18.11 -10.90
CA LYS A 152 19.64 19.13 -11.23
C LYS A 152 20.76 18.49 -12.04
N GLY A 153 21.04 19.03 -13.22
CA GLY A 153 22.20 18.66 -14.03
C GLY A 153 23.32 19.69 -13.90
N GLU A 154 24.50 19.35 -14.42
CA GLU A 154 25.65 20.27 -14.50
C GLU A 154 25.39 21.42 -15.48
N THR A 155 24.60 21.15 -16.52
CA THR A 155 24.17 22.13 -17.52
C THR A 155 22.65 22.12 -17.69
N LYS A 156 22.10 23.14 -18.36
CA LYS A 156 20.66 23.15 -18.73
C LYS A 156 20.28 21.96 -19.61
N ARG A 157 21.16 21.56 -20.53
CA ARG A 157 20.95 20.38 -21.41
C ARG A 157 20.96 19.09 -20.60
N ASP A 158 21.88 18.94 -19.65
CA ASP A 158 21.92 17.79 -18.75
C ASP A 158 20.67 17.73 -17.85
N THR A 159 20.25 18.87 -17.30
CA THR A 159 19.00 18.99 -16.52
C THR A 159 17.79 18.50 -17.32
N LEU A 160 17.67 18.89 -18.59
CA LEU A 160 16.60 18.42 -19.47
C LEU A 160 16.67 16.90 -19.70
N LYS A 161 17.87 16.36 -19.98
CA LYS A 161 18.09 14.92 -20.19
C LYS A 161 17.73 14.10 -18.94
N LYS A 162 18.14 14.55 -17.75
CA LYS A 162 17.77 13.90 -16.47
C LYS A 162 16.27 14.00 -16.20
N SER A 163 15.67 15.16 -16.46
CA SER A 163 14.22 15.37 -16.31
C SER A 163 13.42 14.46 -17.26
N TRP A 164 13.88 14.26 -18.49
CA TRP A 164 13.28 13.33 -19.44
C TRP A 164 13.35 11.87 -18.95
N LYS A 165 14.46 11.45 -18.33
CA LYS A 165 14.55 10.10 -17.73
C LYS A 165 13.62 9.89 -16.54
N VAL A 166 13.20 10.96 -15.85
CA VAL A 166 12.24 10.87 -14.73
C VAL A 166 10.80 10.97 -15.21
N TYR A 167 10.48 11.93 -16.09
CA TYR A 167 9.11 12.33 -16.43
C TYR A 167 8.72 12.11 -17.89
N GLY A 168 9.67 11.80 -18.78
CA GLY A 168 9.37 11.52 -20.18
C GLY A 168 8.61 10.21 -20.39
N PRO A 169 8.28 9.86 -21.64
CA PRO A 169 7.77 8.53 -21.98
C PRO A 169 8.74 7.44 -21.51
N LYS A 170 8.23 6.43 -20.81
CA LYS A 170 9.03 5.41 -20.10
C LYS A 170 9.99 5.97 -19.03
N GLY A 171 9.82 7.23 -18.62
CA GLY A 171 10.55 7.80 -17.50
C GLY A 171 10.15 7.13 -16.19
N LEU A 172 11.05 7.17 -15.20
CA LEU A 172 10.89 6.46 -13.94
C LEU A 172 9.57 6.79 -13.21
N MET A 173 9.28 8.08 -12.99
CA MET A 173 8.07 8.54 -12.30
C MET A 173 6.81 8.34 -13.15
N SER A 174 6.92 8.59 -14.46
CA SER A 174 5.80 8.40 -15.38
C SER A 174 5.36 6.94 -15.45
N THR A 175 6.32 6.01 -15.49
CA THR A 175 6.04 4.57 -15.54
C THR A 175 5.43 4.09 -14.22
N HIS A 176 5.97 4.52 -13.09
CA HIS A 176 5.40 4.23 -11.78
C HIS A 176 3.94 4.72 -11.68
N GLY A 177 3.70 6.00 -11.94
CA GLY A 177 2.35 6.58 -11.83
C GLY A 177 1.34 5.99 -12.82
N LEU A 178 1.77 5.63 -14.05
CA LEU A 178 0.89 4.97 -15.03
C LEU A 178 0.52 3.53 -14.63
N PHE A 179 1.42 2.83 -13.93
CA PHE A 179 1.11 1.53 -13.36
C PHE A 179 0.06 1.65 -12.25
N GLU A 180 0.28 2.52 -11.26
CA GLU A 180 -0.66 2.71 -10.16
C GLU A 180 -2.05 3.17 -10.67
N LEU A 181 -2.06 4.10 -11.62
CA LEU A 181 -3.29 4.58 -12.25
C LEU A 181 -4.03 3.46 -12.98
N GLY A 182 -3.31 2.62 -13.71
CA GLY A 182 -3.91 1.48 -14.40
C GLY A 182 -4.51 0.46 -13.44
N VAL A 183 -3.81 0.14 -12.34
CA VAL A 183 -4.38 -0.70 -11.27
C VAL A 183 -5.67 -0.09 -10.74
N ALA A 184 -5.67 1.21 -10.40
CA ALA A 184 -6.85 1.92 -9.90
C ALA A 184 -8.05 1.81 -10.87
N PHE A 185 -7.83 2.02 -12.18
CA PHE A 185 -8.88 1.89 -13.20
C PHE A 185 -9.40 0.45 -13.32
N ILE A 186 -8.51 -0.55 -13.28
CA ILE A 186 -8.89 -1.96 -13.39
C ILE A 186 -9.76 -2.39 -12.20
N ILE A 187 -9.43 -1.94 -10.99
CA ILE A 187 -10.11 -2.38 -9.77
C ILE A 187 -11.39 -1.60 -9.45
N ALA A 188 -11.52 -0.37 -9.94
CA ALA A 188 -12.67 0.49 -9.65
C ALA A 188 -14.03 -0.20 -9.85
N PRO A 189 -14.31 -0.86 -11.00
CA PRO A 189 -15.59 -1.52 -11.24
C PRO A 189 -15.72 -2.91 -10.61
N LEU A 190 -14.66 -3.48 -10.03
CA LEU A 190 -14.70 -4.86 -9.55
C LEU A 190 -15.50 -4.98 -8.26
N SER A 191 -16.39 -5.96 -8.17
CA SER A 191 -16.95 -6.42 -6.89
C SER A 191 -15.93 -7.23 -6.07
N MET A 192 -14.85 -7.69 -6.72
CA MET A 192 -13.80 -8.55 -6.16
C MET A 192 -14.37 -9.82 -5.50
N SER A 193 -15.20 -10.57 -6.23
CA SER A 193 -15.72 -11.87 -5.78
C SER A 193 -14.63 -12.84 -5.35
N ASN A 194 -13.46 -12.81 -6.00
CA ASN A 194 -12.31 -13.64 -5.68
C ASN A 194 -11.61 -13.25 -4.36
N ALA A 195 -11.99 -12.12 -3.75
CA ALA A 195 -11.53 -11.72 -2.42
C ALA A 195 -12.41 -12.30 -1.30
N THR A 196 -13.33 -13.22 -1.61
CA THR A 196 -14.10 -13.94 -0.60
C THR A 196 -13.16 -14.73 0.31
N ILE A 197 -13.36 -14.58 1.61
CA ILE A 197 -12.58 -15.26 2.64
C ILE A 197 -13.08 -16.71 2.77
N THR A 198 -12.16 -17.65 2.71
CA THR A 198 -12.39 -19.08 2.94
C THR A 198 -11.92 -19.48 4.34
N GLU A 199 -12.35 -20.63 4.85
CA GLU A 199 -11.83 -21.17 6.12
C GLU A 199 -10.31 -21.36 6.06
N GLN A 200 -9.78 -21.78 4.91
CA GLN A 200 -8.34 -21.94 4.73
C GLN A 200 -7.59 -20.60 4.87
N ASP A 201 -8.15 -19.49 4.37
CA ASP A 201 -7.56 -18.17 4.55
C ASP A 201 -7.48 -17.81 6.05
N ILE A 202 -8.54 -18.13 6.82
CA ILE A 202 -8.62 -17.86 8.26
C ILE A 202 -7.61 -18.72 9.03
N ASN A 203 -7.59 -20.04 8.79
CA ASN A 203 -6.66 -20.96 9.46
C ASN A 203 -5.21 -20.56 9.19
N ASN A 204 -4.88 -20.27 7.93
CA ASN A 204 -3.53 -19.80 7.57
C ASN A 204 -3.18 -18.49 8.29
N ALA A 205 -4.10 -17.53 8.35
CA ALA A 205 -3.87 -16.26 9.03
C ALA A 205 -3.63 -16.45 10.54
N GLN A 206 -4.43 -17.30 11.20
CA GLN A 206 -4.29 -17.59 12.64
C GLN A 206 -2.97 -18.30 12.97
N VAL A 207 -2.53 -19.23 12.12
CA VAL A 207 -1.26 -19.95 12.31
C VAL A 207 -0.05 -19.05 12.09
N LEU A 208 -0.08 -18.19 11.07
CA LEU A 208 1.08 -17.39 10.67
C LEU A 208 1.19 -16.06 11.42
N GLY A 209 0.06 -15.46 11.78
CA GLY A 209 -0.01 -14.07 12.21
C GLY A 209 0.23 -13.07 11.07
N VAL A 210 0.04 -11.78 11.37
CA VAL A 210 -0.01 -10.72 10.35
C VAL A 210 1.32 -10.53 9.61
N VAL A 211 2.45 -10.51 10.31
CA VAL A 211 3.75 -10.22 9.67
C VAL A 211 4.16 -11.31 8.68
N GLU A 212 4.06 -12.58 9.08
CA GLU A 212 4.45 -13.68 8.20
C GLU A 212 3.47 -13.86 7.04
N LEU A 213 2.16 -13.67 7.29
CA LEU A 213 1.16 -13.66 6.23
C LEU A 213 1.46 -12.57 5.19
N PHE A 214 1.81 -11.36 5.65
CA PHE A 214 2.19 -10.25 4.76
C PHE A 214 3.44 -10.59 3.94
N ARG A 215 4.51 -11.08 4.57
CA ARG A 215 5.77 -11.44 3.88
C ARG A 215 5.53 -12.47 2.77
N ARG A 216 4.76 -13.52 3.06
CA ARG A 216 4.42 -14.54 2.06
C ARG A 216 3.62 -13.96 0.91
N THR A 217 2.58 -13.17 1.22
CA THR A 217 1.75 -12.51 0.21
C THR A 217 2.57 -11.57 -0.68
N ALA A 218 3.50 -10.81 -0.08
CA ALA A 218 4.36 -9.89 -0.82
C ALA A 218 5.31 -10.64 -1.77
N ARG A 219 5.91 -11.75 -1.33
CA ARG A 219 6.75 -12.61 -2.18
C ARG A 219 5.96 -13.25 -3.32
N GLU A 220 4.75 -13.75 -3.03
CA GLU A 220 3.85 -14.30 -4.06
C GLU A 220 3.47 -13.27 -5.12
N ILE A 221 3.31 -12.00 -4.73
CA ILE A 221 3.07 -10.91 -5.68
C ILE A 221 4.34 -10.56 -6.46
N ALA A 222 5.49 -10.51 -5.79
CA ALA A 222 6.76 -10.15 -6.40
C ALA A 222 7.13 -11.09 -7.55
N VAL A 223 6.97 -12.41 -7.38
CA VAL A 223 7.26 -13.41 -8.43
C VAL A 223 6.37 -13.32 -9.67
N LEU A 224 5.32 -12.48 -9.66
CA LEU A 224 4.47 -12.24 -10.84
C LEU A 224 5.08 -11.22 -11.81
N ASP A 225 6.16 -10.54 -11.40
CA ASP A 225 6.94 -9.56 -12.16
C ASP A 225 6.05 -8.51 -12.84
N MET A 226 4.96 -8.12 -12.19
CA MET A 226 3.91 -7.30 -12.80
C MET A 226 4.43 -5.94 -13.26
N PHE A 227 5.27 -5.30 -12.44
CA PHE A 227 5.82 -3.99 -12.76
C PHE A 227 6.88 -4.05 -13.86
N GLU A 228 7.74 -5.07 -13.87
CA GLU A 228 8.73 -5.27 -14.94
C GLU A 228 8.03 -5.56 -16.29
N ARG A 229 7.05 -6.45 -16.29
CA ARG A 229 6.23 -6.73 -17.48
C ARG A 229 5.52 -5.48 -17.99
N PHE A 230 5.09 -4.59 -17.09
CA PHE A 230 4.53 -3.30 -17.45
C PHE A 230 5.56 -2.33 -18.04
N LYS A 231 6.75 -2.22 -17.45
CA LYS A 231 7.84 -1.39 -17.99
C LYS A 231 8.21 -1.79 -19.41
N ASP A 232 8.24 -3.09 -19.67
CA ASP A 232 8.61 -3.63 -20.97
C ASP A 232 7.55 -3.41 -22.05
N ARG A 233 6.29 -3.76 -21.75
CA ARG A 233 5.22 -3.90 -22.75
C ARG A 233 4.01 -3.00 -22.51
N GLY A 234 3.98 -2.23 -21.44
CA GLY A 234 2.81 -1.48 -20.99
C GLY A 234 1.69 -2.39 -20.49
N TRP A 235 0.45 -1.86 -20.50
CA TRP A 235 -0.73 -2.62 -20.10
C TRP A 235 -1.09 -3.67 -21.16
N THR A 236 -1.00 -4.94 -20.77
CA THR A 236 -1.41 -6.08 -21.59
C THR A 236 -2.63 -6.77 -20.98
N THR A 237 -3.41 -7.49 -21.79
CA THR A 237 -4.55 -8.28 -21.29
C THR A 237 -4.16 -9.25 -20.19
N LYS A 238 -3.00 -9.91 -20.35
CA LYS A 238 -2.50 -10.85 -19.34
C LYS A 238 -2.18 -10.13 -18.02
N LEU A 239 -1.51 -8.97 -18.07
CA LEU A 239 -1.22 -8.18 -16.87
C LEU A 239 -2.52 -7.68 -16.19
N MET A 240 -3.49 -7.20 -16.96
CA MET A 240 -4.80 -6.80 -16.42
C MET A 240 -5.51 -7.96 -15.71
N MET A 241 -5.47 -9.16 -16.29
CA MET A 241 -6.05 -10.35 -15.68
C MET A 241 -5.33 -10.77 -14.41
N ASP A 242 -4.00 -10.66 -14.37
CA ASP A 242 -3.22 -10.92 -13.15
C ASP A 242 -3.57 -9.91 -12.05
N VAL A 243 -3.81 -8.63 -12.38
CA VAL A 243 -4.29 -7.63 -11.41
C VAL A 243 -5.66 -8.03 -10.85
N ARG A 244 -6.62 -8.38 -11.72
CA ARG A 244 -8.00 -8.72 -11.33
C ARG A 244 -8.09 -9.98 -10.49
N ASN A 245 -7.31 -11.00 -10.84
CA ASN A 245 -7.48 -12.35 -10.31
C ASN A 245 -6.48 -12.71 -9.21
N LYS A 246 -5.34 -12.01 -9.15
CA LYS A 246 -4.29 -12.26 -8.14
C LYS A 246 -4.07 -11.05 -7.25
N LEU A 247 -3.57 -9.94 -7.81
CA LEU A 247 -3.14 -8.79 -7.00
C LEU A 247 -4.26 -8.21 -6.14
N ALA A 248 -5.38 -7.83 -6.76
CA ALA A 248 -6.46 -7.16 -6.05
C ALA A 248 -7.12 -8.05 -4.98
N PRO A 249 -7.44 -9.33 -5.26
CA PRO A 249 -7.88 -10.26 -4.23
C PRO A 249 -6.87 -10.44 -3.09
N SER A 250 -5.58 -10.63 -3.37
CA SER A 250 -4.55 -10.80 -2.34
C SER A 250 -4.46 -9.60 -1.41
N ILE A 251 -4.49 -8.38 -1.95
CA ILE A 251 -4.51 -7.15 -1.14
C ILE A 251 -5.74 -7.10 -0.24
N SER A 252 -6.94 -7.30 -0.80
CA SER A 252 -8.18 -7.29 0.00
C SER A 252 -8.21 -8.37 1.07
N LYS A 253 -7.74 -9.59 0.77
CA LYS A 253 -7.65 -10.67 1.74
C LYS A 253 -6.66 -10.33 2.86
N MET A 254 -5.48 -9.83 2.52
CA MET A 254 -4.47 -9.45 3.52
C MET A 254 -5.01 -8.40 4.51
N ILE A 255 -5.67 -7.35 4.01
CA ILE A 255 -6.29 -6.32 4.87
C ILE A 255 -7.39 -6.94 5.76
N THR A 256 -8.28 -7.75 5.17
CA THR A 256 -9.39 -8.39 5.88
C THR A 256 -8.87 -9.29 7.00
N MET A 257 -7.87 -10.13 6.71
CA MET A 257 -7.26 -11.03 7.69
C MET A 257 -6.51 -10.27 8.78
N SER A 258 -5.86 -9.16 8.44
CA SER A 258 -5.17 -8.33 9.44
C SER A 258 -6.16 -7.72 10.44
N TRP A 259 -7.31 -7.23 9.97
CA TRP A 259 -8.37 -6.74 10.86
C TRP A 259 -9.07 -7.84 11.65
N TYR A 260 -9.29 -9.01 11.04
CA TYR A 260 -9.85 -10.17 11.71
C TYR A 260 -8.95 -10.64 12.86
N LEU A 261 -7.66 -10.83 12.60
CA LEU A 261 -6.70 -11.23 13.64
C LEU A 261 -6.62 -10.20 14.77
N ALA A 262 -6.70 -8.90 14.44
CA ALA A 262 -6.71 -7.86 15.47
C ALA A 262 -7.91 -7.98 16.42
N LEU A 263 -9.08 -8.39 15.91
CA LEU A 263 -10.27 -8.66 16.73
C LEU A 263 -10.13 -9.91 17.60
N VAL A 264 -9.51 -10.96 17.07
CA VAL A 264 -9.19 -12.20 17.82
C VAL A 264 -8.21 -11.90 18.95
N ASP A 265 -7.11 -11.20 18.66
CA ASP A 265 -6.09 -10.81 19.65
C ASP A 265 -6.60 -9.80 20.68
N ALA A 266 -7.61 -9.02 20.29
CA ALA A 266 -8.37 -8.15 21.19
C ALA A 266 -9.36 -8.91 22.09
N LYS A 267 -9.58 -10.21 21.84
CA LYS A 267 -10.58 -11.05 22.51
C LYS A 267 -12.01 -10.53 22.35
N LEU A 268 -12.29 -9.90 21.21
CA LEU A 268 -13.64 -9.40 20.88
C LEU A 268 -14.45 -10.42 20.07
N ILE A 269 -13.76 -11.40 19.48
CA ILE A 269 -14.35 -12.57 18.81
C ILE A 269 -13.48 -13.79 19.13
N GLU A 270 -14.09 -14.97 19.14
CA GLU A 270 -13.34 -16.21 19.26
C GLU A 270 -12.61 -16.54 17.95
N PRO A 271 -11.40 -17.12 18.04
CA PRO A 271 -10.75 -17.72 16.88
C PRO A 271 -11.65 -18.83 16.30
N ARG A 272 -11.65 -18.99 14.97
CA ARG A 272 -12.24 -20.20 14.38
C ARG A 272 -11.39 -21.42 14.70
N ASP A 273 -12.05 -22.57 14.78
CA ASP A 273 -11.39 -23.85 14.97
C ASP A 273 -10.47 -24.14 13.79
N ILE A 274 -9.21 -24.44 14.09
CA ILE A 274 -8.23 -24.84 13.08
C ILE A 274 -8.51 -26.31 12.74
N ILE A 275 -9.06 -26.52 11.55
CA ILE A 275 -9.32 -27.85 10.96
C ILE A 275 -8.09 -28.31 10.19
#